data_AF-D3Q0Z2-F1
#
_entry.id   AF-D3Q0Z2-F1
#
_cell.length_a   1.000
_cell.length_b   1.000
_cell.length_c   1.000
_cell.angle_alpha   90.00
_cell.angle_beta   90.00
_cell.angle_gamma   90.00
#
_symmetry.space_group_name_H-M   'P 1'
#
loop_
_entity.id
_entity.type
_entity.pdbx_description
1 polymer ?
#
loop_
_entity_poly.entity_id
_entity_poly.type
_entity_poly.pdbx_seq_one_letter_code
_entity_poly.pdbx_strand_id
1 'polypeptide(L)'
;MTSNQTTVEVEYARFTDPIRTYVITSSFTPDTIRVYAGEPRETETIVCTISNVSIHPIPAFGGLWVTNTPDWKDRFCAEAVRVYRNAVHRSL
;
A
#
# COMPACT_ATOMS: atom_id res chain seq x y z
N MET A 1 25.19 -17.33 -14.55
CA MET A 1 23.99 -16.63 -15.08
C MET A 1 22.97 -16.60 -13.96
N THR A 2 23.01 -15.58 -13.10
CA THR A 2 22.03 -15.37 -12.04
C THR A 2 20.80 -14.73 -12.67
N SER A 3 19.71 -15.47 -12.76
CA SER A 3 18.40 -14.90 -13.12
C SER A 3 18.07 -13.82 -12.10
N ASN A 4 18.13 -12.55 -12.51
CA ASN A 4 17.47 -11.46 -11.80
C ASN A 4 15.97 -11.71 -11.94
N GLN A 5 15.39 -12.52 -11.05
CA GLN A 5 13.97 -12.46 -10.80
C GLN A 5 13.71 -11.11 -10.16
N THR A 6 13.46 -10.10 -10.98
CA THR A 6 12.70 -8.93 -10.56
C THR A 6 11.36 -9.49 -10.11
N THR A 7 11.21 -9.74 -8.82
CA THR A 7 9.91 -10.09 -8.23
C THR A 7 8.99 -8.94 -8.58
N VAL A 8 8.14 -9.18 -9.57
CA VAL A 8 7.12 -8.24 -10.01
C VAL A 8 6.17 -8.12 -8.83
N GLU A 9 6.21 -6.99 -8.13
CA GLU A 9 5.22 -6.72 -7.10
C GLU A 9 3.84 -6.76 -7.75
N VAL A 10 2.95 -7.56 -7.20
CA VAL A 10 1.58 -7.66 -7.69
C VAL A 10 0.81 -6.48 -7.11
N GLU A 11 0.32 -5.61 -7.97
CA GLU A 11 -0.69 -4.63 -7.60
C GLU A 11 -2.00 -5.36 -7.26
N TYR A 12 -2.47 -5.20 -6.04
CA TYR A 12 -3.76 -5.73 -5.62
C TYR A 12 -4.89 -4.76 -5.95
N ALA A 13 -4.67 -3.47 -5.70
CA ALA A 13 -5.68 -2.44 -5.89
C ALA A 13 -5.13 -1.03 -5.76
N ARG A 14 -6.00 -0.05 -6.05
CA ARG A 14 -5.76 1.38 -5.83
C ARG A 14 -6.92 2.02 -5.09
N PHE A 15 -6.64 3.07 -4.33
CA PHE A 15 -7.66 3.99 -3.82
C PHE A 15 -7.14 5.42 -3.88
N THR A 16 -8.05 6.37 -3.90
CA THR A 16 -7.72 7.79 -4.07
C THR A 16 -8.38 8.59 -2.97
N ASP A 17 -7.62 9.46 -2.30
CA ASP A 17 -8.17 10.56 -1.51
C ASP A 17 -8.15 11.85 -2.35
N PRO A 18 -8.75 12.97 -1.90
CA PRO A 18 -8.78 14.21 -2.69
C PRO A 18 -7.39 14.78 -3.08
N ILE A 19 -6.31 14.28 -2.48
CA ILE A 19 -4.96 14.79 -2.63
C ILE A 19 -4.08 13.83 -3.43
N ARG A 20 -4.21 12.50 -3.27
CA ARG A 20 -3.33 11.50 -3.89
C ARG A 20 -4.02 10.18 -4.20
N THR A 21 -3.42 9.45 -5.14
CA THR A 21 -3.72 8.03 -5.36
C THR A 21 -2.71 7.17 -4.63
N TYR A 22 -3.21 6.11 -4.01
CA TYR A 22 -2.44 5.11 -3.32
C TYR A 22 -2.58 3.78 -4.04
N VAL A 23 -1.46 3.08 -4.18
CA VAL A 23 -1.36 1.78 -4.82
C VAL A 23 -0.98 0.76 -3.78
N ILE A 24 -1.75 -0.32 -3.70
CA ILE A 24 -1.57 -1.40 -2.75
C ILE A 24 -0.94 -2.58 -3.49
N THR A 25 0.22 -3.02 -3.03
CA THR A 25 0.95 -4.13 -3.67
C THR A 25 1.32 -5.24 -2.69
N SER A 26 1.71 -6.38 -3.25
CA SER A 26 2.28 -7.52 -2.52
C SER A 26 3.55 -7.14 -1.76
N SER A 27 3.67 -7.63 -0.52
CA SER A 27 4.94 -7.68 0.20
C SER A 27 5.52 -9.09 0.17
N PHE A 28 6.83 -9.21 0.37
CA PHE A 28 7.48 -10.51 0.65
C PHE A 28 7.11 -11.07 2.02
N THR A 29 6.65 -10.20 2.94
CA THR A 29 6.19 -10.61 4.26
C THR A 29 4.74 -11.08 4.15
N PRO A 30 4.40 -12.29 4.64
CA PRO A 30 3.03 -12.77 4.67
C PRO A 30 2.07 -11.78 5.35
N ASP A 31 0.83 -11.75 4.89
CA ASP A 31 -0.25 -10.92 5.43
C ASP A 31 0.11 -9.43 5.55
N THR A 32 1.05 -8.97 4.72
CA THR A 32 1.53 -7.59 4.71
C THR A 32 1.36 -7.02 3.31
N ILE A 33 0.83 -5.80 3.25
CA ILE A 33 0.72 -5.03 2.02
C ILE A 33 1.73 -3.88 2.03
N ARG A 34 2.22 -3.51 0.85
CA ARG A 34 2.96 -2.26 0.63
C ARG A 34 2.00 -1.23 0.09
N VAL A 35 2.11 0.00 0.56
CA VAL A 35 1.33 1.12 0.04
C VAL A 35 2.27 2.16 -0.52
N TYR A 36 2.11 2.42 -1.81
CA TYR A 36 2.78 3.49 -2.53
C TYR A 36 1.83 4.67 -2.65
N ALA A 37 2.37 5.89 -2.61
CA ALA A 37 1.66 7.08 -3.05
C ALA A 37 2.25 7.57 -4.37
N GLY A 38 1.38 7.89 -5.32
CA GLY A 38 1.76 8.48 -6.59
C GLY A 38 0.73 9.51 -7.03
N GLU A 39 1.19 10.61 -7.63
CA GLU A 39 0.32 11.42 -8.47
C GLU A 39 0.06 10.66 -9.78
N PRO A 40 -1.05 10.94 -10.51
CA PRO A 40 -1.30 10.34 -11.82
C PRO A 40 -0.19 10.55 -12.87
N ARG A 41 0.83 11.37 -12.57
CA ARG A 41 1.93 11.76 -13.47
C ARG A 41 3.33 11.63 -12.85
N GLU A 42 3.47 11.12 -11.63
CA GLU A 42 4.76 11.01 -10.93
C GLU A 42 5.11 9.56 -10.53
N THR A 43 6.37 9.37 -10.15
CA THR A 43 6.90 8.08 -9.67
C THR A 43 6.28 7.69 -8.33
N GLU A 44 5.78 6.46 -8.25
CA GLU A 44 5.20 5.87 -7.03
C GLU A 44 6.29 5.77 -5.93
N THR A 45 6.06 6.39 -4.77
CA THR A 45 6.97 6.33 -3.61
C THR A 45 6.34 5.47 -2.53
N ILE A 46 7.09 4.52 -1.96
CA ILE A 46 6.60 3.73 -0.83
C ILE A 46 6.36 4.64 0.38
N VAL A 47 5.14 4.58 0.93
CA VAL A 47 4.76 5.38 2.10
C VAL A 47 4.81 4.53 3.37
N CYS A 48 4.30 3.32 3.30
CA CYS A 48 4.30 2.40 4.43
C CYS A 48 4.08 0.94 4.00
N THR A 49 4.33 0.04 4.93
CA THR A 49 3.75 -1.31 4.92
C THR A 49 2.63 -1.39 5.96
N ILE A 50 1.62 -2.21 5.70
CA ILE A 50 0.51 -2.43 6.64
C ILE A 50 0.33 -3.93 6.82
N SER A 51 0.28 -4.39 8.07
CA SER A 51 -0.16 -5.75 8.36
C SER A 51 -1.68 -5.83 8.20
N ASN A 52 -2.16 -6.76 7.38
CA ASN A 52 -3.58 -7.08 7.24
C ASN A 52 -4.19 -7.59 8.56
N VAL A 53 -3.38 -8.09 9.49
CA VAL A 53 -3.83 -8.62 10.78
C VAL A 53 -4.03 -7.51 11.81
N SER A 54 -3.00 -6.69 12.05
CA SER A 54 -3.05 -5.63 13.06
C SER A 54 -3.59 -4.29 12.54
N ILE A 55 -3.66 -4.11 11.21
CA ILE A 55 -4.05 -2.86 10.53
C ILE A 55 -3.14 -1.69 10.96
N HIS A 56 -1.92 -2.00 11.39
CA HIS A 56 -0.97 -1.00 11.84
C HIS A 56 0.01 -0.65 10.71
N PRO A 57 0.19 0.63 10.39
CA PRO A 57 1.15 1.06 9.38
C PRO A 57 2.56 1.13 9.97
N ILE A 58 3.53 0.56 9.27
CA ILE A 58 4.95 0.78 9.51
C ILE A 58 5.45 1.74 8.42
N PRO A 59 5.77 3.00 8.75
CA PRO A 59 6.17 3.98 7.76
C PRO A 59 7.49 3.58 7.10
N ALA A 60 7.57 3.77 5.78
CA ALA A 60 8.83 3.62 5.06
C ALA A 60 9.73 4.82 5.32
N PHE A 61 11.04 4.60 5.40
CA PHE A 61 12.01 5.68 5.57
C PHE A 61 11.96 6.62 4.36
N GLY A 62 11.72 7.91 4.60
CA GLY A 62 11.59 8.93 3.55
C GLY A 62 10.23 8.98 2.84
N GLY A 63 9.27 8.12 3.20
CA GLY A 63 7.90 8.18 2.68
C GLY A 63 7.14 9.38 3.23
N LEU A 64 6.72 10.30 2.35
CA LEU A 64 5.97 11.49 2.76
C LEU A 64 4.49 11.16 2.94
N TRP A 65 4.05 11.16 4.21
CA TRP A 65 2.64 11.16 4.57
C TRP A 65 2.11 12.59 4.42
N VAL A 66 1.38 12.88 3.33
CA VAL A 66 0.89 14.24 3.06
C VAL A 66 -0.12 14.70 4.11
N THR A 67 -0.87 13.76 4.67
CA THR A 67 -1.70 14.00 5.85
C THR A 67 -1.17 13.13 7.00
N ASN A 68 -1.02 13.71 8.19
CA ASN A 68 -0.39 13.03 9.33
C ASN A 68 -1.23 13.14 10.61
N THR A 69 -2.54 13.39 10.50
CA THR A 69 -3.44 13.36 11.66
C THR A 69 -3.78 11.92 12.04
N PRO A 70 -3.95 11.61 13.34
CA PRO A 70 -4.32 10.25 13.79
C PRO A 70 -5.58 9.71 13.09
N ASP A 71 -6.67 10.49 13.07
CA ASP A 71 -7.94 10.10 12.45
C ASP A 71 -7.82 9.83 10.94
N TRP A 72 -6.92 10.51 10.26
CA TRP A 72 -6.68 10.23 8.84
C TRP A 72 -5.87 8.94 8.68
N LYS A 73 -4.87 8.66 9.53
CA LYS A 73 -4.10 7.42 9.47
C LYS A 73 -4.94 6.18 9.72
N ASP A 74 -5.83 6.24 10.72
CA ASP A 74 -6.71 5.13 11.05
C ASP A 74 -7.65 4.80 9.87
N ARG A 75 -8.25 5.84 9.27
CA ARG A 75 -9.10 5.70 8.08
C ARG A 75 -8.32 5.19 6.88
N PHE A 76 -7.12 5.71 6.64
CA PHE A 76 -6.23 5.28 5.58
C PHE A 76 -5.89 3.79 5.70
N CYS A 77 -5.50 3.33 6.89
CA CYS A 77 -5.12 1.93 7.10
C CYS A 77 -6.32 0.99 6.97
N ALA A 78 -7.46 1.37 7.54
CA ALA A 78 -8.71 0.62 7.41
C ALA A 78 -9.12 0.48 5.93
N GLU A 79 -9.04 1.56 5.16
CA GLU A 79 -9.40 1.56 3.74
C GLU A 79 -8.43 0.72 2.91
N ALA A 80 -7.12 0.88 3.12
CA ALA A 80 -6.10 0.09 2.42
C ALA A 80 -6.31 -1.42 2.64
N VAL A 81 -6.53 -1.82 3.89
CA VAL A 81 -6.81 -3.23 4.24
C VAL A 81 -8.14 -3.71 3.66
N ARG A 82 -9.19 -2.88 3.71
CA ARG A 82 -10.52 -3.20 3.15
C ARG A 82 -10.43 -3.47 1.65
N VAL A 83 -9.75 -2.60 0.92
CA VAL A 83 -9.59 -2.70 -0.54
C VAL A 83 -8.74 -3.91 -0.89
N TYR A 84 -7.64 -4.16 -0.17
CA TYR A 84 -6.83 -5.38 -0.33
C TYR A 84 -7.65 -6.67 -0.16
N ARG A 85 -8.40 -6.80 0.95
CA ARG A 85 -9.22 -7.99 1.22
C ARG A 85 -10.23 -8.23 0.10
N ASN A 86 -10.89 -7.17 -0.37
CA ASN A 86 -11.83 -7.28 -1.48
C ASN A 86 -11.16 -7.72 -2.79
N ALA A 87 -9.93 -7.27 -3.06
CA ALA A 87 -9.19 -7.68 -4.26
C ALA A 87 -8.82 -9.16 -4.20
N VAL A 88 -8.27 -9.63 -3.09
CA VAL A 88 -7.88 -11.05 -2.90
C VAL A 88 -9.08 -11.98 -2.97
N HIS A 89 -10.22 -11.60 -2.39
CA HIS A 89 -11.44 -12.40 -2.44
C HIS A 89 -12.05 -12.51 -3.84
N ARG A 90 -11.78 -11.56 -4.75
CA ARG A 90 -12.24 -11.60 -6.15
C ARG A 90 -11.34 -12.44 -7.06
N SER A 91 -10.15 -12.82 -6.59
CA SER A 91 -9.18 -13.62 -7.35
C SER A 91 -9.31 -15.13 -7.08
N LEU A 92 -10.26 -15.54 -6.24
CA LEU A 92 -10.63 -16.94 -5.95
C LEU A 92 -11.94 -17.30 -6.65
#